data_AF-A0A8J3DEH7-F1
#
_entry.id   AF-A0A8J3DEH7-F1
#
_cell.length_a   1.000
_cell.length_b   1.000
_cell.length_c   1.000
_cell.angle_alpha   90.00
_cell.angle_beta   90.00
_cell.angle_gamma   90.00
#
_symmetry.space_group_name_H-M   'P 1'
#
loop_
_entity.id
_entity.type
_entity.pdbx_description
1 polymer ?
#
loop_
_entity_poly.entity_id
_entity_poly.type
_entity_poly.pdbx_seq_one_letter_code
_entity_poly.pdbx_strand_id
1 'polypeptide(L)' 'MKVMKKRTVNVSISLPKSLRDAARNAAVDDQRSVSSLVASLLKDHLCAEGYISATLQPAERPFNRNRL' A
#
# COMPACT_ATOMS: atom_id res chain seq x y z
N MET A 1 -1.57 11.20 -26.45
CA MET A 1 -2.18 10.60 -25.24
C MET A 1 -1.26 10.90 -24.05
N LYS A 2 -1.69 11.74 -23.11
CA LYS A 2 -0.87 12.15 -21.96
C LYS A 2 -1.03 11.10 -20.86
N VAL A 3 -0.06 10.19 -20.73
CA VAL A 3 -0.07 9.17 -19.66
C VAL A 3 0.03 9.91 -18.33
N MET A 4 -1.06 10.00 -17.58
CA MET A 4 -1.03 10.55 -16.22
C MET A 4 -0.08 9.69 -15.39
N LYS A 5 1.12 10.22 -15.09
CA LYS A 5 2.03 9.61 -14.10
C LYS A 5 1.24 9.48 -12.80
N LYS A 6 0.96 8.25 -12.36
CA LYS A 6 0.43 7.99 -11.02
C LYS A 6 1.34 8.73 -10.04
N ARG A 7 0.79 9.70 -9.31
CA ARG A 7 1.56 10.45 -8.33
C ARG A 7 1.83 9.51 -7.16
N THR A 8 3.05 9.00 -7.08
CA THR A 8 3.52 8.29 -5.90
C THR A 8 3.60 9.30 -4.74
N VAL A 9 2.96 8.97 -3.63
CA VAL A 9 3.02 9.75 -2.40
C VAL A 9 3.92 9.01 -1.41
N ASN A 10 4.83 9.73 -0.78
CA ASN A 10 5.70 9.17 0.25
C ASN A 10 5.02 9.26 1.61
N VAL A 11 5.08 8.17 2.39
CA VAL A 11 4.61 8.10 3.77
C VAL A 11 5.81 7.79 4.67
N SER A 12 6.00 8.58 5.72
CA SER A 12 7.03 8.33 6.75
C SER A 12 6.38 7.70 7.96
N ILE A 13 6.97 6.64 8.51
CA ILE A 13 6.47 5.91 9.67
C ILE A 13 7.60 5.69 10.68
N SER A 14 7.27 5.85 11.96
CA SER A 14 8.17 5.52 13.07
C SER A 14 7.85 4.11 13.56
N LEU A 15 8.86 3.24 13.56
CA LEU A 15 8.73 1.85 13.98
C LEU A 15 9.83 1.50 14.99
N PRO A 16 9.60 0.56 15.93
CA PRO A 16 10.66 -0.02 16.72
C PRO A 16 11.77 -0.60 15.84
N LYS A 17 13.03 -0.47 16.27
CA LYS A 17 14.20 -0.94 15.51
C LYS A 17 14.09 -2.44 15.14
N SER A 18 13.67 -3.27 16.10
CA SER A 18 13.47 -4.70 15.89
C SER A 18 12.50 -5.01 14.74
N LEU A 19 11.40 -4.26 14.66
CA LEU A 19 10.40 -4.44 13.61
C LEU A 19 10.93 -4.00 12.23
N ARG A 20 11.67 -2.89 12.18
CA ARG A 20 12.32 -2.42 10.94
C ARG A 20 13.32 -3.45 10.42
N ASP A 21 14.13 -4.02 11.31
CA ASP A 21 15.17 -4.99 10.93
C ASP A 21 14.52 -6.32 10.46
N ALA A 22 13.44 -6.76 11.11
CA ALA A 22 12.65 -7.92 10.65
C ALA A 22 12.02 -7.68 9.27
N ALA A 23 11.41 -6.51 9.04
CA ALA A 23 10.85 -6.15 7.73
C ALA A 23 11.93 -6.10 6.63
N ARG A 24 13.15 -5.69 6.98
CA ARG A 24 14.29 -5.71 6.06
C ARG A 24 14.69 -7.14 5.67
N ASN A 25 14.77 -8.04 6.64
CA ASN A 25 15.12 -9.44 6.38
C ASN A 25 14.05 -10.12 5.51
N ALA A 26 12.77 -9.96 5.86
CA ALA A 26 11.66 -10.50 5.07
C ALA A 26 11.66 -9.98 3.62
N ALA A 27 11.99 -8.70 3.41
CA ALA A 27 12.09 -8.14 2.06
C ALA A 27 13.25 -8.74 1.25
N VAL A 28 14.38 -9.04 1.90
CA VAL A 28 15.52 -9.72 1.26
C VAL A 28 15.15 -11.14 0.86
N ASP A 29 14.50 -11.89 1.75
CA ASP A 29 14.05 -13.27 1.47
C ASP A 29 13.07 -13.30 0.29
N ASP A 30 12.18 -12.31 0.19
CA ASP A 30 11.23 -12.13 -0.91
C ASP A 30 11.85 -11.55 -2.20
N GLN A 31 13.17 -11.25 -2.22
CA GLN A 31 13.87 -10.59 -3.33
C GLN A 31 13.22 -9.26 -3.77
N ARG A 32 12.71 -8.46 -2.83
CA ARG A 32 12.03 -7.18 -3.11
C ARG A 32 12.46 -6.07 -2.17
N SER A 33 12.04 -4.84 -2.47
CA SER A 33 12.26 -3.71 -1.58
C SER A 33 11.33 -3.74 -0.38
N VAL A 34 11.79 -3.21 0.76
CA VAL A 34 10.96 -3.04 1.96
C VAL A 34 9.70 -2.22 1.67
N SER A 35 9.82 -1.18 0.83
CA SER A 35 8.67 -0.38 0.41
C SER A 35 7.63 -1.18 -0.36
N SER A 36 8.06 -2.09 -1.24
CA SER A 36 7.13 -2.96 -1.98
C SER A 36 6.49 -4.01 -1.06
N LEU A 37 7.25 -4.58 -0.13
CA LEU A 37 6.72 -5.50 0.89
C LEU A 37 5.63 -4.82 1.71
N VAL A 38 5.94 -3.66 2.30
CA VAL A 38 5.00 -2.91 3.14
C VAL A 38 3.77 -2.48 2.34
N ALA A 39 3.94 -2.01 1.10
CA ALA A 39 2.83 -1.63 0.24
C ALA A 39 1.89 -2.82 -0.08
N SER A 40 2.44 -4.00 -0.34
CA SER A 40 1.64 -5.22 -0.55
C SER A 40 0.88 -5.60 0.72
N LEU A 41 1.56 -5.70 1.86
CA LEU A 41 0.94 -6.06 3.13
C LEU A 41 -0.18 -5.07 3.52
N LEU A 42 0.07 -3.77 3.34
CA LEU A 42 -0.93 -2.74 3.59
C LEU A 42 -2.12 -2.87 2.64
N LYS A 43 -1.87 -3.10 1.35
CA LYS A 43 -2.93 -3.30 0.36
C LYS A 43 -3.79 -4.51 0.72
N ASP A 44 -3.17 -5.63 1.04
CA ASP A 44 -3.86 -6.88 1.34
C ASP A 44 -4.71 -6.73 2.61
N HIS A 45 -4.17 -6.09 3.65
CA HIS A 45 -4.92 -5.78 4.86
C HIS A 45 -6.11 -4.86 4.58
N LEU A 46 -5.90 -3.73 3.87
CA LEU A 46 -6.98 -2.80 3.56
C LEU A 46 -8.05 -3.42 2.64
N CYS A 47 -7.66 -4.38 1.80
CA CYS A 47 -8.60 -5.12 0.96
C CYS A 47 -9.42 -6.10 1.79
N ALA A 48 -8.80 -6.83 2.72
CA ALA A 48 -9.46 -7.78 3.61
C ALA A 48 -10.49 -7.08 4.52
N GLU A 49 -10.16 -5.88 5.00
CA GLU A 49 -11.05 -5.05 5.82
C GLU A 49 -12.10 -4.27 5.00
N GLY A 50 -12.07 -4.37 3.67
CA GLY A 50 -13.02 -3.69 2.78
C GLY A 50 -12.82 -2.18 2.63
N TYR A 51 -11.68 -1.63 3.07
CA TYR A 51 -11.32 -0.22 2.86
C TYR A 51 -11.00 0.09 1.39
N ILE A 52 -10.50 -0.90 0.65
CA ILE A 52 -10.24 -0.80 -0.79
C ILE A 52 -10.73 -2.05 -1.51
N SER A 53 -11.30 -1.89 -2.70
CA SER A 53 -11.66 -3.04 -3.55
C SER A 53 -10.40 -3.64 -4.18
N ALA A 54 -10.30 -4.97 -4.24
CA ALA A 54 -9.20 -5.69 -4.92
C ALA A 54 -8.98 -5.22 -6.38
N THR A 55 -10.02 -4.63 -6.98
CA THR A 55 -10.09 -4.07 -8.32
C THR A 55 -9.61 -2.62 -8.45
N LEU A 56 -8.94 -2.04 -7.44
CA LEU A 56 -8.37 -0.67 -7.51
C LEU A 56 -7.23 -0.56 -8.53
N GLN A 57 -7.60 -0.70 -9.80
CA GLN A 57 -6.99 -0.06 -10.94
C GLN A 57 -7.19 1.47 -10.79
N PRO A 58 -6.28 2.29 -11.32
CA PRO A 58 -6.25 3.74 -11.14
C PRO A 58 -7.34 4.49 -11.95
N ALA A 59 -8.52 3.91 -12.13
CA ALA A 59 -9.63 4.55 -12.82
C ALA A 59 -10.74 4.80 -11.80
N GLU A 60 -10.73 6.03 -11.29
CA GLU A 60 -11.89 6.83 -10.92
C GLU A 60 -13.15 6.06 -10.45
N ARG A 61 -13.53 6.26 -9.18
CA ARG A 61 -14.92 6.59 -8.82
C ARG A 61 -15.03 7.11 -7.38
N PRO A 62 -16.04 7.95 -7.10
CA PRO A 62 -16.06 8.87 -5.99
C PRO A 62 -16.38 8.16 -4.68
N PHE A 63 -15.88 8.73 -3.58
CA PHE A 63 -16.36 8.47 -2.24
C PHE A 63 -17.88 8.70 -2.19
N ASN A 64 -18.70 7.65 -2.35
CA ASN A 64 -20.14 7.77 -2.17
C ASN A 64 -20.44 7.59 -0.68
N ARG A 65 -20.51 8.71 0.01
CA ARG A 65 -20.86 8.81 1.43
C ARG A 65 -22.38 8.86 1.55
N ASN A 66 -23.09 7.79 1.15
CA ASN A 66 -24.46 7.58 1.63
C ASN A 66 -24.37 7.24 3.13
N ARG A 67 -24.23 8.28 3.95
CA ARG A 67 -24.55 8.26 5.37
C ARG A 67 -25.88 8.98 5.52
N LEU A 68 -26.89 8.18 5.88
CA LEU A 68 -28.11 8.44 6.67
C LEU A 68 -28.64 9.88 6.66
#